data_AF-A0A845RY09-F1
#
_entry.id   AF-A0A845RY09-F1
#
_cell.length_a   1.000
_cell.length_b   1.000
_cell.length_c   1.000
_cell.angle_alpha   90.00
_cell.angle_beta   90.00
_cell.angle_gamma   90.00
#
_symmetry.space_group_name_H-M   'P 1'
#
loop_
_entity.id
_entity.type
_entity.pdbx_description
1 polymer ?
#
loop_
_entity_poly.entity_id
_entity_poly.type
_entity_poly.pdbx_seq_one_letter_code
_entity_poly.pdbx_strand_id
1 'polypeptide(L)'
;EEARAKLLEENDKEIVEHAEQGEDINLQDKNSSNGDQDEESIGNKASDDEIDSNEENQIEDKPKNNKNFYRFKRYRIQEVIKPGQIVLIQIVKEERGKKGAALTTFISLAGKYIVLMPNTAKGGGISRKIYSSSDRKKMKEIINDLELPKTMGLIVRTAGANKTKNEIKDDLTNLLSTWEEIRMNTLKSIAPSTIYEEEDLIARAIRDFYSKDIDSIIVDGDKAFEAAKEYAKKISSAHVKNVIKYKGKIPIFHHYNIEKYLNSIFEPRIELKSGGYIIISPTEALVSIDINSGRSTRERNVEKTALTNNLEAAEEIARQVKLRDLAGLIVIDFIDMENYSNKRLVERKLRESLKNDKARIQFGRISNFGLLEMTRQRLRESSIKWEIQLSVDSFALKILKLLEERAFSDSKIKIIDVSLSKKIIDILNNNYSTEFKFFKDKYKFKINLVQNAEFLSQEFLFSFYDAKKKIISEFNGTEVKEDTSTKEKTENSTKQDVKEILEKKEESIDQKKHDGYKGKRKKFFNKNRFKENKRPKKKETSPSKEIS
;
A
#
# COMPACT_ATOMS: atom_id res chain seq x y z
N GLU A 1 22.72 23.37 24.58
CA GLU A 1 22.83 23.64 23.13
C GLU A 1 24.23 23.35 22.59
N GLU A 2 25.31 23.88 23.19
CA GLU A 2 26.70 23.59 22.78
C GLU A 2 27.07 22.10 22.70
N ALA A 3 26.65 21.28 23.67
CA ALA A 3 26.91 19.84 23.64
C ALA A 3 26.22 19.12 22.46
N ARG A 4 25.07 19.64 22.01
CA ARG A 4 24.30 19.08 20.89
C ARG A 4 24.90 19.51 19.55
N ALA A 5 25.42 20.74 19.46
CA ALA A 5 26.15 21.24 18.30
C ALA A 5 27.48 20.49 18.10
N LYS A 6 28.23 20.22 19.19
CA LYS A 6 29.47 19.43 19.15
C LYS A 6 29.26 18.00 18.64
N LEU A 7 28.21 17.33 19.09
CA LEU A 7 27.88 15.97 18.62
C LEU A 7 27.52 15.91 17.13
N LEU A 8 26.93 16.97 16.58
CA LEU A 8 26.64 17.05 15.14
C LEU A 8 27.89 17.36 14.32
N GLU A 9 28.75 18.26 14.79
CA GLU A 9 30.06 18.49 14.16
C GLU A 9 30.95 17.25 14.19
N GLU A 10 30.92 16.47 15.27
CA GLU A 10 31.64 15.19 15.37
C GLU A 10 31.08 14.17 14.37
N ASN A 11 29.76 14.03 14.26
CA ASN A 11 29.14 13.16 13.25
C ASN A 11 29.45 13.61 11.82
N ASP A 12 29.41 14.92 11.55
CA ASP A 12 29.74 15.48 10.23
C ASP A 12 31.22 15.21 9.88
N LYS A 13 32.13 15.32 10.86
CA LYS A 13 33.55 14.97 10.70
C LYS A 13 33.76 13.48 10.46
N GLU A 14 33.08 12.59 11.18
CA GLU A 14 33.16 11.14 10.94
C GLU A 14 32.65 10.76 9.54
N ILE A 15 31.58 11.41 9.05
CA ILE A 15 31.07 11.21 7.69
C ILE A 15 32.10 11.68 6.64
N VAL A 16 32.75 12.82 6.87
CA VAL A 16 33.81 13.34 5.98
C VAL A 16 35.03 12.44 5.97
N GLU A 17 35.54 11.99 7.12
CA GLU A 17 36.67 11.06 7.22
C GLU A 17 36.37 9.73 6.50
N HIS A 18 35.16 9.20 6.67
CA HIS A 18 34.73 7.99 5.94
C HIS A 18 34.53 8.21 4.43
N ALA A 19 34.25 9.44 3.98
CA ALA A 19 34.14 9.77 2.57
C ALA A 19 35.51 9.91 1.89
N GLU A 20 36.52 10.42 2.60
CA GLU A 20 37.88 10.64 2.06
C GLU A 20 38.70 9.35 1.93
N GLN A 21 38.33 8.28 2.62
CA GLN A 21 39.08 7.01 2.64
C GLN A 21 38.66 5.95 1.59
N GLY A 22 37.78 6.24 0.61
CA GLY A 22 37.25 5.19 -0.28
C GLY A 22 37.17 5.53 -1.77
N GLU A 23 38.00 4.84 -2.58
CA GLU A 23 37.99 4.78 -4.05
C GLU A 23 36.59 4.46 -4.65
N ASP A 24 36.42 4.86 -5.92
CA ASP A 24 35.21 4.71 -6.76
C ASP A 24 34.56 3.33 -6.67
N ILE A 25 33.38 3.25 -6.05
CA ILE A 25 32.53 2.07 -6.09
C ILE A 25 31.42 2.33 -7.12
N ASN A 26 31.56 1.70 -8.29
CA ASN A 26 30.52 1.62 -9.30
C ASN A 26 29.32 0.85 -8.70
N LEU A 27 28.26 1.57 -8.29
CA LEU A 27 26.98 1.02 -7.82
C LEU A 27 26.14 0.46 -8.99
N GLN A 28 26.76 -0.38 -9.82
CA GLN A 28 26.05 -1.27 -10.73
C GLN A 28 25.93 -2.64 -10.08
N ASP A 29 24.69 -3.11 -10.00
CA ASP A 29 24.25 -4.45 -9.61
C ASP A 29 24.57 -4.94 -8.19
N LYS A 30 23.55 -4.82 -7.32
CA LYS A 30 23.00 -5.90 -6.46
C LYS A 30 21.91 -5.34 -5.56
N ASN A 31 20.70 -5.23 -6.11
CA ASN A 31 19.45 -5.24 -5.36
C ASN A 31 18.40 -6.03 -6.15
N SER A 32 18.82 -7.26 -6.49
CA SER A 32 17.99 -8.33 -7.02
C SER A 32 18.27 -9.55 -6.14
N SER A 33 17.21 -10.23 -5.72
CA SER A 33 17.22 -11.47 -4.93
C SER A 33 17.47 -11.32 -3.41
N ASN A 34 16.36 -11.24 -2.67
CA ASN A 34 16.14 -12.10 -1.51
C ASN A 34 14.68 -12.56 -1.59
N GLY A 35 14.51 -13.74 -2.15
CA GLY A 35 13.26 -14.49 -2.22
C GLY A 35 13.66 -15.94 -2.48
N ASP A 36 13.65 -16.71 -1.39
CA ASP A 36 13.54 -18.16 -1.25
C ASP A 36 13.80 -19.01 -2.50
N GLN A 37 14.91 -19.76 -2.47
CA GLN A 37 15.00 -21.05 -3.14
C GLN A 37 15.66 -22.03 -2.20
N ASP A 38 14.81 -22.83 -1.55
CA ASP A 38 15.16 -24.16 -1.10
C ASP A 38 15.45 -25.06 -2.30
N GLU A 39 16.31 -26.02 -2.03
CA GLU A 39 17.04 -26.92 -2.92
C GLU A 39 16.13 -27.79 -3.81
N GLU A 40 16.58 -28.05 -5.05
CA GLU A 40 16.59 -29.42 -5.57
C GLU A 40 17.63 -29.57 -6.69
N SER A 41 18.55 -30.50 -6.45
CA SER A 41 19.69 -30.85 -7.27
C SER A 41 19.38 -32.10 -8.12
N ILE A 42 19.42 -31.97 -9.45
CA ILE A 42 19.59 -33.08 -10.40
C ILE A 42 20.38 -32.44 -11.57
N GLY A 43 21.64 -32.74 -11.85
CA GLY A 43 22.26 -34.04 -12.01
C GLY A 43 22.58 -34.22 -13.49
N ASN A 44 23.67 -33.62 -13.99
CA ASN A 44 24.15 -33.88 -15.36
C ASN A 44 25.60 -34.37 -15.34
N LYS A 45 25.75 -35.61 -15.84
CA LYS A 45 26.99 -36.33 -16.12
C LYS A 45 27.60 -35.84 -17.43
N ALA A 46 28.93 -35.70 -17.38
CA ALA A 46 29.96 -36.16 -18.31
C ALA A 46 29.73 -36.09 -19.84
N SER A 47 30.68 -35.45 -20.50
CA SER A 47 31.48 -36.08 -21.56
C SER A 47 32.80 -35.34 -21.74
N ASP A 48 33.88 -36.12 -21.65
CA ASP A 48 35.27 -35.79 -21.95
C ASP A 48 35.48 -35.36 -23.42
N ASP A 49 36.57 -34.63 -23.67
CA ASP A 49 37.47 -34.85 -24.81
C ASP A 49 38.83 -34.15 -24.53
N GLU A 50 39.85 -35.00 -24.36
CA GLU A 50 41.26 -35.03 -24.82
C GLU A 50 41.99 -33.72 -25.28
N ILE A 51 43.33 -33.53 -25.30
CA ILE A 51 44.59 -33.99 -24.64
C ILE A 51 45.71 -33.10 -25.28
N ASP A 52 46.77 -32.80 -24.51
CA ASP A 52 48.16 -32.37 -24.88
C ASP A 52 48.47 -31.20 -25.84
N SER A 53 49.30 -30.25 -25.36
CA SER A 53 50.74 -30.28 -25.65
C SER A 53 51.52 -29.14 -24.98
N ASN A 54 52.74 -29.48 -24.57
CA ASN A 54 53.77 -28.70 -23.87
C ASN A 54 54.20 -27.41 -24.60
N GLU A 55 54.57 -26.37 -23.83
CA GLU A 55 55.80 -25.60 -24.06
C GLU A 55 56.17 -24.71 -22.84
N GLU A 56 57.47 -24.49 -22.70
CA GLU A 56 58.20 -24.13 -21.49
C GLU A 56 58.17 -22.64 -21.07
N ASN A 57 58.32 -22.42 -19.76
CA ASN A 57 59.06 -21.34 -19.10
C ASN A 57 58.88 -19.87 -19.57
N GLN A 58 58.17 -19.09 -18.76
CA GLN A 58 58.70 -17.84 -18.19
C GLN A 58 57.88 -17.41 -16.95
N ILE A 59 58.54 -17.46 -15.78
CA ILE A 59 58.04 -16.92 -14.52
C ILE A 59 58.22 -15.40 -14.59
N GLU A 60 57.15 -14.67 -14.92
CA GLU A 60 57.02 -13.26 -14.58
C GLU A 60 56.14 -13.13 -13.33
N ASP A 61 56.76 -12.72 -12.22
CA ASP A 61 56.10 -12.33 -10.98
C ASP A 61 55.13 -11.15 -11.23
N LYS A 62 53.90 -11.46 -11.61
CA LYS A 62 52.79 -10.50 -11.53
C LYS A 62 52.38 -10.36 -10.06
N PRO A 63 52.39 -9.15 -9.48
CA PRO A 63 51.95 -8.95 -8.11
C PRO A 63 50.49 -9.41 -7.99
N LYS A 64 50.25 -10.42 -7.16
CA LYS A 64 48.90 -10.82 -6.74
C LYS A 64 48.26 -9.60 -6.11
N ASN A 65 47.44 -8.92 -6.89
CA ASN A 65 46.67 -7.77 -6.46
C ASN A 65 45.55 -8.27 -5.53
N ASN A 66 45.93 -8.65 -4.31
CA ASN A 66 45.02 -8.87 -3.19
C ASN A 66 44.45 -7.51 -2.79
N LYS A 67 43.55 -6.97 -3.62
CA LYS A 67 42.59 -5.97 -3.17
C LYS A 67 41.66 -6.69 -2.19
N ASN A 68 42.10 -6.75 -0.94
CA ASN A 68 41.26 -7.02 0.22
C ASN A 68 40.15 -5.98 0.19
N PHE A 69 39.02 -6.33 -0.44
CA PHE A 69 37.77 -5.63 -0.23
C PHE A 69 37.48 -5.71 1.27
N TYR A 70 37.76 -4.64 2.01
CA TYR A 70 37.33 -4.47 3.37
C TYR A 70 35.81 -4.68 3.39
N ARG A 71 35.37 -5.88 3.75
CA ARG A 71 33.97 -6.18 4.02
C ARG A 71 33.57 -5.27 5.16
N PHE A 72 32.67 -4.32 4.90
CA PHE A 72 32.01 -3.54 5.94
C PHE A 72 31.61 -4.49 7.08
N LYS A 73 32.14 -4.23 8.28
CA LYS A 73 31.83 -5.01 9.48
C LYS A 73 30.32 -4.89 9.70
N ARG A 74 29.60 -6.00 9.61
CA ARG A 74 28.15 -6.02 9.84
C ARG A 74 27.91 -5.89 11.34
N TYR A 75 27.51 -4.71 11.79
CA TYR A 75 27.10 -4.48 13.16
C TYR A 75 25.69 -5.02 13.40
N ARG A 76 25.44 -5.49 14.62
CA ARG A 76 24.06 -5.77 15.06
C ARG A 76 23.37 -4.48 15.46
N ILE A 77 22.04 -4.41 15.34
CA ILE A 77 21.30 -3.19 15.66
C ILE A 77 21.51 -2.75 17.12
N GLN A 78 21.68 -3.69 18.05
CA GLN A 78 21.94 -3.39 19.47
C GLN A 78 23.30 -2.70 19.70
N GLU A 79 24.21 -2.77 18.74
CA GLU A 79 25.55 -2.17 18.81
C GLU A 79 25.55 -0.71 18.30
N VAL A 80 24.53 -0.32 17.53
CA VAL A 80 24.47 0.99 16.84
C VAL A 80 23.36 1.92 17.32
N ILE A 81 22.33 1.42 18.00
CA ILE A 81 21.23 2.26 18.52
C ILE A 81 20.83 1.87 19.95
N LYS A 82 20.48 2.88 20.76
CA LYS A 82 20.05 2.70 22.16
C LYS A 82 18.60 3.15 22.36
N PRO A 83 17.84 2.53 23.30
CA PRO A 83 16.52 3.02 23.69
C PRO A 83 16.60 4.47 24.19
N GLY A 84 15.68 5.32 23.74
CA GLY A 84 15.65 6.75 24.08
C GLY A 84 16.60 7.64 23.26
N GLN A 85 17.38 7.08 22.35
CA GLN A 85 18.21 7.86 21.43
C GLN A 85 17.35 8.68 20.48
N ILE A 86 17.59 9.99 20.43
CA ILE A 86 16.90 10.90 19.52
C ILE A 86 17.56 10.80 18.15
N VAL A 87 16.75 10.54 17.12
CA VAL A 87 17.19 10.45 15.73
C VAL A 87 16.24 11.23 14.82
N LEU A 88 16.80 11.91 13.82
CA LEU A 88 16.01 12.50 12.74
C LEU A 88 15.63 11.39 11.77
N ILE A 89 14.33 11.28 11.47
CA ILE A 89 13.78 10.23 10.62
C ILE A 89 12.89 10.83 9.54
N GLN A 90 12.86 10.16 8.38
CA GLN A 90 11.91 10.43 7.30
C GLN A 90 11.01 9.21 7.10
N ILE A 91 9.72 9.47 6.88
CA ILE A 91 8.74 8.43 6.53
C ILE A 91 8.94 8.06 5.06
N VAL A 92 9.22 6.79 4.79
CA VAL A 92 9.39 6.24 3.42
C VAL A 92 8.11 5.57 2.94
N LYS A 93 7.39 4.91 3.84
CA LYS A 93 6.10 4.29 3.56
C LYS A 93 5.15 4.60 4.71
N GLU A 94 3.94 5.01 4.35
CA GLU A 94 2.84 5.20 5.28
C GLU A 94 2.49 3.88 5.98
N GLU A 95 1.81 3.99 7.11
CA GLU A 95 1.28 2.82 7.82
C GLU A 95 0.26 2.07 6.96
N ARG A 96 0.16 0.76 7.16
CA ARG A 96 -0.77 -0.07 6.40
C ARG A 96 -1.33 -1.17 7.29
N GLY A 97 -2.64 -1.09 7.54
CA GLY A 97 -3.33 -2.01 8.43
C GLY A 97 -2.64 -2.04 9.79
N LYS A 98 -2.10 -3.20 10.19
CA LYS A 98 -1.36 -3.34 11.45
C LYS A 98 0.14 -3.05 11.36
N LYS A 99 0.68 -2.78 10.16
CA LYS A 99 2.11 -2.49 9.97
C LYS A 99 2.32 -0.98 10.13
N GLY A 100 3.15 -0.59 11.10
CA GLY A 100 3.56 0.80 11.27
C GLY A 100 4.34 1.34 10.06
N ALA A 101 4.50 2.66 10.01
CA ALA A 101 5.22 3.35 8.95
C ALA A 101 6.69 2.87 8.84
N ALA A 102 7.21 2.79 7.62
CA ALA A 102 8.61 2.48 7.39
C ALA A 102 9.44 3.77 7.43
N LEU A 103 10.52 3.77 8.21
CA LEU A 103 11.34 4.95 8.51
C LEU A 103 12.76 4.78 7.97
N THR A 104 13.41 5.90 7.66
CA THR A 104 14.83 5.97 7.29
C THR A 104 15.50 7.15 7.98
N THR A 105 16.78 7.01 8.34
CA THR A 105 17.61 8.14 8.74
C THR A 105 18.28 8.81 7.54
N PHE A 106 18.35 8.14 6.38
CA PHE A 106 18.83 8.73 5.12
C PHE A 106 17.76 9.68 4.57
N ILE A 107 17.97 10.98 4.78
CA ILE A 107 17.02 12.01 4.38
C ILE A 107 17.15 12.24 2.87
N SER A 108 16.01 12.42 2.22
CA SER A 108 15.90 12.72 0.80
C SER A 108 14.92 13.87 0.59
N LEU A 109 15.39 14.94 -0.05
CA LEU A 109 14.60 16.12 -0.37
C LEU A 109 14.40 16.17 -1.88
N ALA A 110 13.15 15.95 -2.30
CA ALA A 110 12.80 15.90 -3.71
C ALA A 110 12.49 17.30 -4.23
N GLY A 111 13.37 17.83 -5.09
CA GLY A 111 13.12 18.99 -5.93
C GLY A 111 12.44 18.61 -7.24
N LYS A 112 12.34 19.54 -8.18
CA LYS A 112 11.69 19.28 -9.47
C LYS A 112 12.58 18.47 -10.41
N TYR A 113 13.85 18.84 -10.51
CA TYR A 113 14.81 18.25 -11.43
C TYR A 113 15.77 17.31 -10.72
N ILE A 114 16.01 17.51 -9.43
CA ILE A 114 16.96 16.75 -8.63
C ILE A 114 16.35 16.26 -7.32
N VAL A 115 17.01 15.28 -6.70
CA VAL A 115 16.76 14.85 -5.32
C VAL A 115 18.06 15.05 -4.56
N LEU A 116 18.04 15.85 -3.50
CA LEU A 116 19.18 16.08 -2.61
C LEU A 116 19.17 15.05 -1.49
N MET A 117 20.33 14.44 -1.24
CA MET A 117 20.57 13.45 -0.19
C MET A 117 21.60 14.03 0.78
N PRO A 118 21.21 14.87 1.75
CA PRO A 118 22.16 15.68 2.54
C PRO A 118 23.08 14.87 3.46
N ASN A 119 22.73 13.63 3.80
CA ASN A 119 23.53 12.77 4.68
C ASN A 119 24.01 11.48 3.99
N THR A 120 24.22 11.54 2.68
CA THR A 120 24.70 10.40 1.88
C THR A 120 25.83 10.85 0.95
N ALA A 121 27.06 10.84 1.46
CA ALA A 121 28.27 11.26 0.73
C ALA A 121 28.47 10.57 -0.63
N LYS A 122 28.06 9.30 -0.76
CA LYS A 122 28.16 8.50 -1.99
C LYS A 122 26.84 8.41 -2.78
N GLY A 123 25.83 9.18 -2.39
CA GLY A 123 24.46 9.13 -2.91
C GLY A 123 24.26 9.96 -4.18
N GLY A 124 25.12 9.80 -5.19
CA GLY A 124 25.05 10.54 -6.45
C GLY A 124 24.53 9.69 -7.62
N GLY A 125 23.78 10.26 -8.56
CA GLY A 125 23.42 9.51 -9.77
C GLY A 125 22.45 10.17 -10.73
N ILE A 126 22.11 9.42 -11.78
CA ILE A 126 21.16 9.82 -12.82
C ILE A 126 20.02 8.80 -12.85
N SER A 127 18.78 9.28 -12.93
CA SER A 127 17.57 8.45 -13.01
C SER A 127 17.74 7.30 -14.01
N ARG A 128 17.36 6.08 -13.59
CA ARG A 128 17.35 4.88 -14.44
C ARG A 128 16.45 5.03 -15.67
N LYS A 129 15.46 5.92 -15.63
CA LYS A 129 14.53 6.17 -16.75
C LYS A 129 15.12 7.04 -17.87
N ILE A 130 16.30 7.62 -17.66
CA ILE A 130 17.05 8.33 -18.71
C ILE A 130 17.89 7.28 -19.44
N TYR A 131 17.43 6.83 -20.61
CA TYR A 131 18.07 5.75 -21.37
C TYR A 131 19.14 6.27 -22.34
N SER A 132 19.00 7.51 -22.80
CA SER A 132 19.90 8.12 -23.77
C SER A 132 21.30 8.29 -23.18
N SER A 133 22.31 7.68 -23.82
CA SER A 133 23.71 7.78 -23.41
C SER A 133 24.24 9.20 -23.51
N SER A 134 23.79 9.97 -24.50
CA SER A 134 24.18 11.37 -24.67
C SER A 134 23.64 12.25 -23.53
N ASP A 135 22.37 12.06 -23.14
CA ASP A 135 21.76 12.80 -22.03
C ASP A 135 22.42 12.44 -20.71
N ARG A 136 22.72 11.15 -20.48
CA ARG A 136 23.48 10.71 -19.29
C ARG A 136 24.85 11.36 -19.20
N LYS A 137 25.59 11.44 -20.31
CA LYS A 137 26.91 12.06 -20.34
C LYS A 137 26.82 13.54 -19.99
N LYS A 138 25.91 14.28 -20.62
CA LYS A 138 25.66 15.70 -20.33
C LYS A 138 25.27 15.93 -18.86
N MET A 139 24.37 15.11 -18.31
CA MET A 139 23.98 15.23 -16.91
C MET A 139 25.14 14.93 -15.96
N LYS A 140 26.00 13.95 -16.28
CA LYS A 140 27.19 13.66 -15.49
C LYS A 140 28.18 14.83 -15.48
N GLU A 141 28.38 15.46 -16.64
CA GLU A 141 29.19 16.68 -16.75
C GLU A 141 28.62 17.80 -15.88
N ILE A 142 27.31 18.06 -15.96
CA ILE A 142 26.65 19.08 -15.12
C ILE A 142 26.79 18.78 -13.63
N ILE A 143 26.65 17.52 -13.20
CA ILE A 143 26.77 17.14 -11.77
C ILE A 143 28.19 17.39 -11.27
N ASN A 144 29.22 17.01 -12.05
CA ASN A 144 30.63 17.20 -11.67
C ASN A 144 31.00 18.69 -11.57
N ASP A 145 30.33 19.51 -12.37
CA ASP A 145 30.46 20.95 -12.44
C ASP A 145 29.75 21.71 -11.31
N LEU A 146 28.90 21.04 -10.53
CA LEU A 146 28.17 21.62 -9.41
C LEU A 146 29.01 21.45 -8.13
N GLU A 147 29.20 22.56 -7.42
CA GLU A 147 29.85 22.56 -6.11
C GLU A 147 28.91 21.98 -5.06
N LEU A 148 29.09 20.71 -4.72
CA LEU A 148 28.36 19.99 -3.68
C LEU A 148 29.29 19.65 -2.51
N PRO A 149 28.88 19.87 -1.25
CA PRO A 149 29.64 19.39 -0.10
C PRO A 149 29.86 17.87 -0.18
N LYS A 150 31.05 17.39 0.18
CA LYS A 150 31.41 15.96 0.09
C LYS A 150 30.48 15.04 0.89
N THR A 151 29.76 15.56 1.87
CA THR A 151 28.80 14.83 2.71
C THR A 151 27.45 14.59 2.03
N MET A 152 27.16 15.31 0.94
CA MET A 152 25.86 15.32 0.27
C MET A 152 25.91 14.60 -1.07
N GLY A 153 24.83 13.90 -1.39
CA GLY A 153 24.60 13.27 -2.67
C GLY A 153 23.48 13.96 -3.45
N LEU A 154 23.47 13.78 -4.77
CA LEU A 154 22.43 14.32 -5.65
C LEU A 154 22.04 13.34 -6.75
N ILE A 155 20.73 13.15 -6.93
CA ILE A 155 20.17 12.31 -7.99
C ILE A 155 19.40 13.18 -8.99
N VAL A 156 19.78 13.13 -10.27
CA VAL A 156 19.02 13.81 -11.33
C VAL A 156 17.76 13.00 -11.68
N ARG A 157 16.58 13.62 -11.54
CA ARG A 157 15.27 13.07 -11.89
C ARG A 157 15.09 13.05 -13.41
N THR A 158 14.11 12.28 -13.89
CA THR A 158 13.77 12.21 -15.32
C THR A 158 13.41 13.58 -15.90
N ALA A 159 12.74 14.44 -15.13
CA ALA A 159 12.42 15.82 -15.54
C ALA A 159 13.66 16.73 -15.72
N GLY A 160 14.80 16.35 -15.13
CA GLY A 160 16.07 17.06 -15.26
C GLY A 160 16.86 16.72 -16.54
N ALA A 161 16.49 15.66 -17.28
CA ALA A 161 17.29 15.13 -18.39
C ALA A 161 17.60 16.15 -19.50
N ASN A 162 16.68 17.09 -19.76
CA ASN A 162 16.80 18.11 -20.81
C ASN A 162 16.86 19.53 -20.21
N LYS A 163 17.48 19.67 -19.05
CA LYS A 163 17.58 20.94 -18.31
C LYS A 163 18.99 21.50 -18.34
N THR A 164 19.04 22.82 -18.27
CA THR A 164 20.31 23.56 -18.28
C THR A 164 20.98 23.49 -16.91
N LYS A 165 22.30 23.71 -16.87
CA LYS A 165 23.09 23.78 -15.63
C LYS A 165 22.49 24.80 -14.64
N ASN A 166 22.05 25.95 -15.14
CA ASN A 166 21.46 27.00 -14.31
C ASN A 166 20.15 26.55 -13.65
N GLU A 167 19.23 25.93 -14.41
CA GLU A 167 17.98 25.41 -13.85
C GLU A 167 18.21 24.33 -12.77
N ILE A 168 19.24 23.49 -12.95
CA ILE A 168 19.61 22.48 -11.95
C ILE A 168 20.26 23.13 -10.72
N LYS A 169 21.10 24.16 -10.91
CA LYS A 169 21.73 24.91 -9.82
C LYS A 169 20.69 25.65 -8.98
N ASP A 170 19.69 26.26 -9.61
CA ASP A 170 18.59 26.95 -8.91
C ASP A 170 17.74 25.97 -8.08
N ASP A 171 17.46 24.77 -8.61
CA ASP A 171 16.77 23.71 -7.84
C ASP A 171 17.63 23.24 -6.65
N LEU A 172 18.96 23.17 -6.83
CA LEU A 172 19.89 22.79 -5.76
C LEU A 172 19.96 23.84 -4.64
N THR A 173 20.06 25.13 -4.97
CA THR A 173 20.12 26.20 -3.96
C THR A 173 18.84 26.24 -3.12
N ASN A 174 17.67 26.04 -3.75
CA ASN A 174 16.41 25.91 -3.05
C ASN A 174 16.39 24.72 -2.08
N LEU A 175 16.83 23.53 -2.52
CA LEU A 175 16.88 22.34 -1.66
C LEU A 175 17.87 22.48 -0.50
N LEU A 176 19.00 23.14 -0.71
CA LEU A 176 19.96 23.44 0.35
C LEU A 176 19.37 24.40 1.39
N SER A 177 18.61 25.41 0.97
CA SER A 177 17.89 26.30 1.89
C SER A 177 16.87 25.52 2.73
N THR A 178 16.09 24.63 2.11
CA THR A 178 15.14 23.78 2.82
C THR A 178 15.85 22.86 3.81
N TRP A 179 16.99 22.29 3.43
CA TRP A 179 17.78 21.46 4.34
C TRP A 179 18.27 22.24 5.56
N GLU A 180 18.73 23.46 5.37
CA GLU A 180 19.19 24.29 6.48
C GLU A 180 18.04 24.66 7.44
N GLU A 181 16.85 24.92 6.91
CA GLU A 181 15.64 25.11 7.72
C GLU A 181 15.32 23.86 8.55
N ILE A 182 15.38 22.66 7.95
CA ILE A 182 15.19 21.39 8.65
C ILE A 182 16.22 21.22 9.77
N ARG A 183 17.50 21.53 9.50
CA ARG A 183 18.59 21.44 10.48
C ARG A 183 18.35 22.37 11.66
N MET A 184 18.02 23.63 11.38
CA MET A 184 17.75 24.64 12.41
C MET A 184 16.52 24.30 13.26
N ASN A 185 15.44 23.80 12.63
CA ASN A 185 14.25 23.37 13.35
C ASN A 185 14.53 22.13 14.21
N THR A 186 15.30 21.17 13.71
CA THR A 186 15.71 19.97 14.48
C THR A 186 16.47 20.32 15.75
N LEU A 187 17.34 21.34 15.70
CA LEU A 187 18.12 21.80 16.85
C LEU A 187 17.25 22.46 17.93
N LYS A 188 16.22 23.21 17.51
CA LYS A 188 15.27 23.92 18.40
C LYS A 188 14.21 22.98 19.00
N SER A 189 13.84 21.93 18.29
CA SER A 189 12.75 21.04 18.70
C SER A 189 13.15 20.03 19.77
N ILE A 190 12.14 19.64 20.57
CA ILE A 190 12.20 18.56 21.56
C ILE A 190 11.42 17.36 21.00
N ALA A 191 12.03 16.18 21.01
CA ALA A 191 11.41 14.97 20.46
C ALA A 191 10.32 14.40 21.40
N PRO A 192 9.24 13.80 20.85
CA PRO A 192 8.88 13.68 19.43
C PRO A 192 8.26 14.97 18.88
N SER A 193 8.70 15.43 17.70
CA SER A 193 8.17 16.62 17.03
C SER A 193 8.27 16.43 15.52
N THR A 194 7.26 16.92 14.79
CA THR A 194 7.34 17.09 13.34
C THR A 194 8.30 18.25 13.05
N ILE A 195 9.32 18.00 12.21
CA ILE A 195 10.32 19.01 11.83
C ILE A 195 9.98 19.64 10.48
N TYR A 196 9.53 18.80 9.54
CA TYR A 196 9.20 19.18 8.19
C TYR A 196 8.02 18.34 7.72
N GLU A 197 7.01 19.03 7.22
CA GLU A 197 5.87 18.41 6.56
C GLU A 197 6.09 18.53 5.05
N GLU A 198 5.99 17.42 4.33
CA GLU A 198 6.10 17.46 2.87
C GLU A 198 4.95 18.30 2.30
N GLU A 199 5.26 19.06 1.26
CA GLU A 199 4.38 20.08 0.71
C GLU A 199 3.00 19.53 0.30
N ASP A 200 2.03 20.45 0.30
CA ASP A 200 0.64 20.22 -0.09
C ASP A 200 0.53 19.49 -1.44
N LEU A 201 -0.58 18.79 -1.64
CA LEU A 201 -0.88 18.03 -2.86
C LEU A 201 -0.67 18.87 -4.12
N ILE A 202 -0.99 20.16 -4.07
CA ILE A 202 -0.81 21.12 -5.16
C ILE A 202 0.68 21.25 -5.53
N ALA A 203 1.54 21.50 -4.54
CA ALA A 203 2.98 21.62 -4.75
C ALA A 203 3.55 20.31 -5.30
N ARG A 204 3.15 19.17 -4.72
CA ARG A 204 3.53 17.83 -5.20
C ARG A 204 3.11 17.58 -6.64
N ALA A 205 1.91 18.01 -7.02
CA ALA A 205 1.39 17.87 -8.38
C ALA A 205 2.21 18.71 -9.37
N ILE A 206 2.49 19.98 -9.04
CA ILE A 206 3.32 20.86 -9.88
C ILE A 206 4.75 20.31 -9.98
N ARG A 207 5.35 19.89 -8.87
CA ARG A 207 6.71 19.33 -8.82
C ARG A 207 6.87 18.15 -9.78
N ASP A 208 5.93 17.22 -9.72
CA ASP A 208 6.10 15.93 -10.37
C ASP A 208 5.51 15.85 -11.78
N PHE A 209 4.45 16.62 -12.08
CA PHE A 209 3.74 16.52 -13.37
C PHE A 209 4.01 17.68 -14.31
N TYR A 210 4.40 18.86 -13.81
CA TYR A 210 4.59 20.01 -14.68
C TYR A 210 5.84 19.87 -15.55
N SER A 211 5.62 19.73 -16.86
CA SER A 211 6.65 19.71 -17.89
C SER A 211 6.57 20.95 -18.79
N LYS A 212 7.55 21.11 -19.69
CA LYS A 212 7.53 22.18 -20.70
C LYS A 212 6.38 22.04 -21.71
N ASP A 213 5.81 20.84 -21.82
CA ASP A 213 4.71 20.53 -22.75
C ASP A 213 3.34 20.92 -22.18
N ILE A 214 3.29 21.45 -20.95
CA ILE A 214 2.06 21.90 -20.31
C ILE A 214 1.92 23.41 -20.51
N ASP A 215 0.90 23.81 -21.28
CA ASP A 215 0.62 25.20 -21.58
C ASP A 215 0.28 26.02 -20.32
N SER A 216 -0.65 25.52 -19.50
CA SER A 216 -1.13 26.22 -18.31
C SER A 216 -1.57 25.28 -17.19
N ILE A 217 -1.50 25.78 -15.96
CA ILE A 217 -2.01 25.16 -14.73
C ILE A 217 -3.26 25.93 -14.32
N ILE A 218 -4.42 25.34 -14.53
CA ILE A 218 -5.70 25.98 -14.23
C ILE A 218 -6.14 25.55 -12.84
N VAL A 219 -6.36 26.51 -11.95
CA VAL A 219 -6.67 26.26 -10.54
C VAL A 219 -8.01 26.88 -10.19
N ASP A 220 -8.91 26.07 -9.64
CA ASP A 220 -10.18 26.52 -9.08
C ASP A 220 -10.05 26.73 -7.56
N GLY A 221 -10.56 27.85 -7.06
CA GLY A 221 -10.45 28.27 -5.66
C GLY A 221 -9.24 29.16 -5.31
N ASP A 222 -9.47 30.12 -4.42
CA ASP A 222 -8.54 31.21 -4.10
C ASP A 222 -7.31 30.72 -3.33
N LYS A 223 -7.52 29.93 -2.28
CA LYS A 223 -6.45 29.35 -1.46
C LYS A 223 -5.52 28.45 -2.28
N ALA A 224 -6.11 27.62 -3.14
CA ALA A 224 -5.37 26.70 -4.00
C ALA A 224 -4.55 27.48 -5.05
N PHE A 225 -5.12 28.55 -5.62
CA PHE A 225 -4.42 29.40 -6.58
C PHE A 225 -3.22 30.11 -5.95
N GLU A 226 -3.38 30.65 -4.74
CA GLU A 226 -2.28 31.28 -3.99
C GLU A 226 -1.16 30.29 -3.69
N ALA A 227 -1.50 29.09 -3.18
CA ALA A 227 -0.53 28.02 -2.91
C ALA A 227 0.21 27.58 -4.18
N ALA A 228 -0.51 27.39 -5.29
CA ALA A 228 0.08 27.03 -6.58
C ALA A 228 1.04 28.12 -7.09
N LYS A 229 0.67 29.40 -6.92
CA LYS A 229 1.46 30.55 -7.33
C LYS A 229 2.72 30.70 -6.48
N GLU A 230 2.62 30.51 -5.17
CA GLU A 230 3.76 30.53 -4.25
C GLU A 230 4.76 29.43 -4.61
N TYR A 231 4.26 28.22 -4.86
CA TYR A 231 5.11 27.09 -5.25
C TYR A 231 5.76 27.29 -6.62
N ALA A 232 5.01 27.78 -7.62
CA ALA A 232 5.57 28.12 -8.92
C ALA A 232 6.69 29.16 -8.80
N LYS A 233 6.55 30.14 -7.90
CA LYS A 233 7.57 31.15 -7.60
C LYS A 233 8.83 30.53 -6.99
N LYS A 234 8.70 29.54 -6.09
CA LYS A 234 9.83 28.79 -5.52
C LYS A 234 10.62 28.06 -6.61
N ILE A 235 9.95 27.43 -7.57
CA ILE A 235 10.63 26.73 -8.68
C ILE A 235 11.31 27.72 -9.64
N SER A 236 10.54 28.67 -10.19
CA SER A 236 11.06 29.70 -11.08
C SER A 236 9.97 30.75 -11.34
N SER A 237 10.35 32.02 -11.24
CA SER A 237 9.47 33.16 -11.51
C SER A 237 8.82 33.13 -12.91
N ALA A 238 9.45 32.47 -13.90
CA ALA A 238 8.91 32.32 -15.24
C ALA A 238 7.62 31.49 -15.28
N HIS A 239 7.50 30.45 -14.44
CA HIS A 239 6.34 29.55 -14.44
C HIS A 239 5.09 30.16 -13.79
N VAL A 240 5.25 31.23 -13.02
CA VAL A 240 4.14 31.90 -12.31
C VAL A 240 3.05 32.37 -13.29
N LYS A 241 3.44 32.77 -14.51
CA LYS A 241 2.51 33.22 -15.55
C LYS A 241 1.61 32.11 -16.09
N ASN A 242 2.04 30.85 -15.98
CA ASN A 242 1.29 29.70 -16.48
C ASN A 242 0.23 29.24 -15.48
N VAL A 243 0.26 29.74 -14.23
CA VAL A 243 -0.77 29.44 -13.22
C VAL A 243 -1.94 30.41 -13.42
N ILE A 244 -3.08 29.89 -13.86
CA ILE A 244 -4.28 30.66 -14.21
C ILE A 244 -5.40 30.30 -13.24
N LYS A 245 -6.01 31.33 -12.64
CA LYS A 245 -7.20 31.15 -11.79
C LYS A 245 -8.42 30.93 -12.67
N TYR A 246 -9.13 29.83 -12.43
CA TYR A 246 -10.42 29.57 -13.04
C TYR A 246 -11.48 30.52 -12.47
N LYS A 247 -12.29 31.13 -13.33
CA LYS A 247 -13.36 32.08 -12.96
C LYS A 247 -14.74 31.68 -13.52
N GLY A 248 -14.84 30.50 -14.13
CA GLY A 248 -16.10 30.04 -14.71
C GLY A 248 -17.11 29.68 -13.62
N LYS A 249 -18.40 29.78 -13.96
CA LYS A 249 -19.50 29.38 -13.06
C LYS A 249 -19.67 27.85 -13.01
N ILE A 250 -19.32 27.16 -14.09
CA ILE A 250 -19.40 25.71 -14.20
C ILE A 250 -18.14 25.14 -13.56
N PRO A 251 -18.20 24.08 -12.72
CA PRO A 251 -17.00 23.49 -12.13
C PRO A 251 -15.94 23.12 -13.17
N ILE A 252 -14.67 23.32 -12.82
CA ILE A 252 -13.53 23.18 -13.75
C ILE A 252 -13.52 21.84 -14.50
N PHE A 253 -13.77 20.71 -13.82
CA PHE A 253 -13.76 19.39 -14.47
C PHE A 253 -14.92 19.16 -15.42
N HIS A 254 -16.09 19.74 -15.14
CA HIS A 254 -17.21 19.73 -16.08
C HIS A 254 -16.93 20.59 -17.30
N HIS A 255 -16.34 21.77 -17.11
CA HIS A 255 -15.99 22.67 -18.21
C HIS A 255 -15.03 22.01 -19.23
N TYR A 256 -14.08 21.20 -18.74
CA TYR A 256 -13.14 20.45 -19.57
C TYR A 256 -13.57 19.01 -19.91
N ASN A 257 -14.82 18.61 -19.60
CA ASN A 257 -15.35 17.26 -19.81
C ASN A 257 -14.51 16.13 -19.17
N ILE A 258 -13.76 16.43 -18.10
CA ILE A 258 -12.93 15.46 -17.37
C ILE A 258 -13.81 14.56 -16.48
N GLU A 259 -14.93 15.09 -15.97
CA GLU A 259 -15.83 14.37 -15.07
C GLU A 259 -16.31 13.03 -15.65
N LYS A 260 -16.60 13.00 -16.96
CA LYS A 260 -17.01 11.78 -17.65
C LYS A 260 -15.93 10.69 -17.61
N TYR A 261 -14.66 11.08 -17.70
CA TYR A 261 -13.53 10.16 -17.60
C TYR A 261 -13.24 9.73 -16.16
N LEU A 262 -13.53 10.58 -15.19
CA LEU A 262 -13.40 10.21 -13.77
C LEU A 262 -14.49 9.21 -13.38
N ASN A 263 -15.72 9.39 -13.86
CA ASN A 263 -16.79 8.42 -13.59
C ASN A 263 -16.52 7.04 -14.24
N SER A 264 -15.86 7.00 -15.40
CA SER A 264 -15.50 5.72 -16.03
C SER A 264 -14.43 4.93 -15.29
N ILE A 265 -13.78 5.50 -14.26
CA ILE A 265 -12.86 4.79 -13.37
C ILE A 265 -13.62 3.74 -12.55
N PHE A 266 -14.89 3.98 -12.20
CA PHE A 266 -15.69 3.03 -11.40
C PHE A 266 -16.28 1.90 -12.23
N GLU A 267 -16.30 2.02 -13.55
CA GLU A 267 -16.85 0.98 -14.43
C GLU A 267 -15.84 -0.16 -14.61
N PRO A 268 -16.24 -1.44 -14.47
CA PRO A 268 -15.33 -2.56 -14.77
C PRO A 268 -15.06 -2.68 -16.28
N ARG A 269 -16.00 -2.24 -17.12
CA ARG A 269 -15.94 -2.31 -18.59
C ARG A 269 -15.63 -0.94 -19.17
N ILE A 270 -14.62 -0.87 -20.05
CA ILE A 270 -14.23 0.36 -20.75
C ILE A 270 -14.28 0.13 -22.26
N GLU A 271 -14.98 1.00 -22.99
CA GLU A 271 -15.08 0.92 -24.46
C GLU A 271 -13.84 1.51 -25.13
N LEU A 272 -13.39 0.85 -26.21
CA LEU A 272 -12.32 1.30 -27.09
C LEU A 272 -12.88 2.08 -28.29
N LYS A 273 -12.04 2.90 -28.93
CA LYS A 273 -12.46 3.74 -30.05
C LYS A 273 -12.88 2.92 -31.27
N SER A 274 -12.23 1.78 -31.47
CA SER A 274 -12.54 0.80 -32.51
C SER A 274 -13.87 0.05 -32.33
N GLY A 275 -14.57 0.23 -31.19
CA GLY A 275 -15.79 -0.50 -30.84
C GLY A 275 -15.56 -1.83 -30.11
N GLY A 276 -14.30 -2.16 -29.81
CA GLY A 276 -13.94 -3.17 -28.80
C GLY A 276 -14.13 -2.65 -27.37
N TYR A 277 -13.80 -3.47 -26.38
CA TYR A 277 -13.84 -3.08 -24.97
C TYR A 277 -12.87 -3.90 -24.13
N ILE A 278 -12.44 -3.34 -23.01
CA ILE A 278 -11.64 -4.04 -21.99
C ILE A 278 -12.46 -4.24 -20.72
N ILE A 279 -12.27 -5.36 -20.04
CA ILE A 279 -12.85 -5.64 -18.72
C ILE A 279 -11.70 -5.74 -17.71
N ILE A 280 -11.78 -4.97 -16.63
CA ILE A 280 -10.80 -5.00 -15.54
C ILE A 280 -11.46 -5.67 -14.33
N SER A 281 -10.86 -6.77 -13.89
CA SER A 281 -11.34 -7.60 -12.78
C SER A 281 -10.23 -7.76 -11.73
N PRO A 282 -10.20 -6.91 -10.70
CA PRO A 282 -9.30 -7.08 -9.56
C PRO A 282 -9.70 -8.29 -8.73
N THR A 283 -8.72 -9.12 -8.38
CA THR A 283 -8.86 -10.27 -7.47
C THR A 283 -8.02 -10.04 -6.21
N GLU A 284 -7.99 -11.03 -5.31
CA GLU A 284 -7.17 -10.97 -4.09
C GLU A 284 -5.67 -10.85 -4.39
N ALA A 285 -5.17 -11.65 -5.35
CA ALA A 285 -3.74 -11.77 -5.61
C ALA A 285 -3.27 -10.98 -6.85
N LEU A 286 -4.13 -10.84 -7.86
CA LEU A 286 -3.79 -10.23 -9.15
C LEU A 286 -4.94 -9.40 -9.73
N VAL A 287 -4.63 -8.58 -10.72
CA VAL A 287 -5.65 -7.90 -11.54
C VAL A 287 -5.69 -8.58 -12.91
N SER A 288 -6.85 -9.09 -13.28
CA SER A 288 -7.08 -9.65 -14.61
C SER A 288 -7.65 -8.59 -15.54
N ILE A 289 -7.15 -8.51 -16.76
CA ILE A 289 -7.67 -7.62 -17.81
C ILE A 289 -7.95 -8.45 -19.05
N ASP A 290 -9.19 -8.39 -19.52
CA ASP A 290 -9.67 -9.12 -20.70
C ASP A 290 -10.01 -8.13 -21.83
N ILE A 291 -9.69 -8.49 -23.08
CA ILE A 291 -9.85 -7.61 -24.26
C ILE A 291 -10.77 -8.27 -25.28
N ASN A 292 -11.84 -7.57 -25.64
CA ASN A 292 -12.82 -8.07 -26.61
C ASN A 292 -12.93 -7.14 -27.82
N SER A 293 -13.03 -7.72 -29.01
CA SER A 293 -13.19 -6.98 -30.28
C SER A 293 -14.59 -6.37 -30.47
N GLY A 294 -15.60 -6.82 -29.72
CA GLY A 294 -16.94 -6.24 -29.71
C GLY A 294 -17.56 -6.15 -31.11
N ARG A 295 -18.06 -4.96 -31.49
CA ARG A 295 -18.69 -4.71 -32.80
C ARG A 295 -17.69 -4.44 -33.93
N SER A 296 -16.39 -4.49 -33.64
CA SER A 296 -15.30 -4.17 -34.58
C SER A 296 -15.08 -5.24 -35.66
N THR A 297 -15.77 -6.38 -35.57
CA THR A 297 -15.64 -7.55 -36.47
C THR A 297 -16.20 -7.36 -37.90
N ARG A 298 -16.45 -6.13 -38.34
CA ARG A 298 -16.96 -5.84 -39.70
C ARG A 298 -15.88 -5.85 -40.79
N GLU A 299 -14.60 -5.91 -40.42
CA GLU A 299 -13.51 -5.98 -41.40
C GLU A 299 -13.26 -7.44 -41.86
N ARG A 300 -12.93 -7.62 -43.15
CA ARG A 300 -12.61 -8.95 -43.73
C ARG A 300 -11.33 -9.58 -43.17
N ASN A 301 -10.47 -8.81 -42.49
CA ASN A 301 -9.19 -9.29 -41.97
C ASN A 301 -9.20 -9.30 -40.44
N VAL A 302 -9.42 -10.49 -39.89
CA VAL A 302 -9.51 -10.73 -38.43
C VAL A 302 -8.20 -10.39 -37.73
N GLU A 303 -7.06 -10.75 -38.31
CA GLU A 303 -5.73 -10.49 -37.72
C GLU A 303 -5.43 -8.98 -37.62
N LYS A 304 -5.78 -8.21 -38.66
CA LYS A 304 -5.60 -6.75 -38.63
C LYS A 304 -6.50 -6.10 -37.58
N THR A 305 -7.72 -6.59 -37.44
CA THR A 305 -8.68 -6.12 -36.44
C THR A 305 -8.18 -6.44 -35.02
N ALA A 306 -7.65 -7.64 -34.79
CA ALA A 306 -7.04 -8.06 -33.53
C ALA A 306 -5.85 -7.18 -33.16
N LEU A 307 -4.91 -6.95 -34.09
CA LEU A 307 -3.76 -6.07 -33.85
C LEU A 307 -4.19 -4.64 -33.49
N THR A 308 -5.15 -4.07 -34.23
CA THR A 308 -5.62 -2.70 -33.99
C THR A 308 -6.28 -2.57 -32.63
N ASN A 309 -7.16 -3.51 -32.28
CA ASN A 309 -7.81 -3.56 -30.96
C ASN A 309 -6.79 -3.74 -29.83
N ASN A 310 -5.80 -4.63 -29.99
CA ASN A 310 -4.78 -4.86 -28.97
C ASN A 310 -3.86 -3.64 -28.77
N LEU A 311 -3.54 -2.91 -29.84
CA LEU A 311 -2.75 -1.66 -29.73
C LEU A 311 -3.52 -0.55 -29.01
N GLU A 312 -4.81 -0.39 -29.32
CA GLU A 312 -5.70 0.54 -28.59
C GLU A 312 -5.86 0.12 -27.13
N ALA A 313 -6.10 -1.16 -26.89
CA ALA A 313 -6.20 -1.72 -25.54
C ALA A 313 -4.91 -1.50 -24.74
N ALA A 314 -3.72 -1.66 -25.35
CA ALA A 314 -2.45 -1.42 -24.66
C ALA A 314 -2.29 0.04 -24.20
N GLU A 315 -2.75 1.03 -24.99
CA GLU A 315 -2.80 2.44 -24.55
C GLU A 315 -3.80 2.66 -23.42
N GLU A 316 -5.00 2.10 -23.56
CA GLU A 316 -6.07 2.31 -22.60
C GLU A 316 -5.79 1.60 -21.26
N ILE A 317 -5.24 0.39 -21.29
CA ILE A 317 -4.77 -0.34 -20.11
C ILE A 317 -3.72 0.49 -19.37
N ALA A 318 -2.72 1.00 -20.09
CA ALA A 318 -1.70 1.85 -19.48
C ALA A 318 -2.31 3.07 -18.78
N ARG A 319 -3.33 3.69 -19.39
CA ARG A 319 -4.07 4.81 -18.80
C ARG A 319 -4.84 4.38 -17.54
N GLN A 320 -5.57 3.27 -17.60
CA GLN A 320 -6.43 2.78 -16.52
C GLN A 320 -5.63 2.29 -15.31
N VAL A 321 -4.55 1.55 -15.53
CA VAL A 321 -3.65 1.11 -14.44
C VAL A 321 -3.11 2.31 -13.65
N LYS A 322 -2.83 3.44 -14.31
CA LYS A 322 -2.43 4.69 -13.65
C LYS A 322 -3.57 5.37 -12.92
N LEU A 323 -4.74 5.54 -13.56
CA LEU A 323 -5.87 6.27 -12.98
C LEU A 323 -6.52 5.55 -11.79
N ARG A 324 -6.54 4.21 -11.84
CA ARG A 324 -7.09 3.36 -10.79
C ARG A 324 -6.05 2.96 -9.74
N ASP A 325 -4.80 3.38 -9.91
CA ASP A 325 -3.65 2.95 -9.10
C ASP A 325 -3.58 1.41 -8.92
N LEU A 326 -3.83 0.66 -10.00
CA LEU A 326 -3.72 -0.80 -9.98
C LEU A 326 -2.25 -1.18 -9.77
N ALA A 327 -1.99 -2.13 -8.87
CA ALA A 327 -0.65 -2.50 -8.48
C ALA A 327 -0.58 -3.94 -7.96
N GLY A 328 0.61 -4.53 -8.04
CA GLY A 328 0.82 -5.96 -7.86
C GLY A 328 0.99 -6.65 -9.21
N LEU A 329 0.62 -7.94 -9.26
CA LEU A 329 0.58 -8.72 -10.48
C LEU A 329 -0.64 -8.31 -11.30
N ILE A 330 -0.41 -7.99 -12.58
CA ILE A 330 -1.45 -7.67 -13.56
C ILE A 330 -1.25 -8.64 -14.72
N VAL A 331 -2.33 -9.35 -15.07
CA VAL A 331 -2.37 -10.31 -16.17
C VAL A 331 -3.32 -9.76 -17.23
N ILE A 332 -2.85 -9.67 -18.46
CA ILE A 332 -3.60 -9.12 -19.59
C ILE A 332 -3.81 -10.23 -20.62
N ASP A 333 -5.06 -10.52 -20.93
CA ASP A 333 -5.48 -11.44 -21.98
C ASP A 333 -5.73 -10.64 -23.27
N PHE A 334 -4.77 -10.69 -24.19
CA PHE A 334 -4.88 -10.04 -25.49
C PHE A 334 -5.61 -10.95 -26.46
N ILE A 335 -6.35 -10.36 -27.41
CA ILE A 335 -6.94 -11.13 -28.50
C ILE A 335 -5.82 -11.87 -29.23
N ASP A 336 -6.03 -13.17 -29.47
CA ASP A 336 -5.05 -14.02 -30.16
C ASP A 336 -4.57 -13.40 -31.47
N MET A 337 -3.25 -13.48 -31.68
CA MET A 337 -2.57 -13.06 -32.91
C MET A 337 -1.66 -14.20 -33.35
N GLU A 338 -1.75 -14.60 -34.61
CA GLU A 338 -0.88 -15.67 -35.14
C GLU A 338 0.54 -15.15 -35.38
N ASN A 339 0.67 -13.91 -35.84
CA ASN A 339 1.98 -13.35 -36.18
C ASN A 339 2.73 -12.86 -34.93
N TYR A 340 3.90 -13.45 -34.69
CA TYR A 340 4.77 -13.07 -33.58
C TYR A 340 5.27 -11.61 -33.65
N SER A 341 5.34 -11.03 -34.84
CA SER A 341 5.66 -9.61 -35.03
C SER A 341 4.57 -8.70 -34.45
N ASN A 342 3.30 -9.11 -34.58
CA ASN A 342 2.16 -8.38 -34.03
C ASN A 342 2.17 -8.41 -32.50
N LYS A 343 2.46 -9.58 -31.90
CA LYS A 343 2.69 -9.74 -30.45
C LYS A 343 3.76 -8.76 -29.95
N ARG A 344 4.92 -8.70 -30.61
CA ARG A 344 6.01 -7.77 -30.26
C ARG A 344 5.63 -6.30 -30.39
N LEU A 345 4.80 -5.94 -31.37
CA LEU A 345 4.31 -4.57 -31.53
C LEU A 345 3.42 -4.15 -30.36
N VAL A 346 2.51 -5.02 -29.93
CA VAL A 346 1.63 -4.80 -28.77
C VAL A 346 2.45 -4.67 -27.47
N GLU A 347 3.40 -5.58 -27.23
CA GLU A 347 4.30 -5.49 -26.07
C GLU A 347 5.09 -4.18 -26.05
N ARG A 348 5.60 -3.75 -27.21
CA ARG A 348 6.34 -2.49 -27.34
C ARG A 348 5.44 -1.31 -27.05
N LYS A 349 4.21 -1.31 -27.58
CA LYS A 349 3.24 -0.24 -27.39
C LYS A 349 2.86 -0.10 -25.90
N LEU A 350 2.62 -1.22 -25.20
CA LEU A 350 2.34 -1.22 -23.77
C LEU A 350 3.51 -0.62 -22.97
N ARG A 351 4.76 -1.03 -23.26
CA ARG A 351 5.97 -0.48 -22.64
C ARG A 351 6.13 1.02 -22.88
N GLU A 352 5.84 1.49 -24.08
CA GLU A 352 5.91 2.91 -24.45
C GLU A 352 4.88 3.73 -23.67
N SER A 353 3.62 3.28 -23.63
CA SER A 353 2.52 3.95 -22.91
C SER A 353 2.73 4.04 -21.40
N LEU A 354 3.49 3.10 -20.82
CA LEU A 354 3.83 3.05 -19.39
C LEU A 354 5.21 3.64 -19.05
N LYS A 355 5.98 4.12 -20.03
CA LYS A 355 7.33 4.67 -19.81
C LYS A 355 7.35 5.83 -18.81
N ASN A 356 6.30 6.66 -18.84
CA ASN A 356 6.14 7.83 -17.99
C ASN A 356 5.43 7.52 -16.66
N ASP A 357 5.06 6.27 -16.40
CA ASP A 357 4.51 5.89 -15.10
C ASP A 357 5.55 6.12 -14.00
N LYS A 358 5.11 6.64 -12.86
CA LYS A 358 5.98 6.85 -11.69
C LYS A 358 6.40 5.52 -11.09
N ALA A 359 5.48 4.56 -11.02
CA ALA A 359 5.72 3.24 -10.44
C ALA A 359 6.81 2.47 -11.21
N ARG A 360 7.60 1.66 -10.50
CA ARG A 360 8.48 0.68 -11.16
C ARG A 360 7.61 -0.42 -11.74
N ILE A 361 7.83 -0.73 -13.01
CA ILE A 361 7.10 -1.76 -13.73
C ILE A 361 8.09 -2.79 -14.27
N GLN A 362 7.72 -4.06 -14.18
CA GLN A 362 8.40 -5.19 -14.82
C GLN A 362 7.42 -5.83 -15.80
N PHE A 363 7.91 -6.15 -16.98
CA PHE A 363 7.12 -6.75 -18.06
C PHE A 363 7.62 -8.15 -18.35
N GLY A 364 6.70 -9.11 -18.43
CA GLY A 364 6.89 -10.37 -19.12
C GLY A 364 6.71 -10.21 -20.63
N ARG A 365 6.78 -11.33 -21.34
CA ARG A 365 6.36 -11.44 -22.74
C ARG A 365 4.96 -12.03 -22.81
N ILE A 366 4.30 -11.90 -23.96
CA ILE A 366 3.09 -12.67 -24.24
C ILE A 366 3.47 -14.15 -24.22
N SER A 367 2.87 -14.89 -23.29
CA SER A 367 3.08 -16.31 -23.08
C SER A 367 2.50 -17.14 -24.23
N ASN A 368 2.79 -18.44 -24.22
CA ASN A 368 2.20 -19.38 -25.17
C ASN A 368 0.68 -19.49 -25.01
N PHE A 369 0.14 -19.11 -23.83
CA PHE A 369 -1.30 -19.06 -23.56
C PHE A 369 -1.95 -17.72 -23.96
N GLY A 370 -1.23 -16.82 -24.64
CA GLY A 370 -1.79 -15.51 -25.05
C GLY A 370 -1.75 -14.41 -23.97
N LEU A 371 -1.41 -14.78 -22.73
CA LEU A 371 -1.39 -13.87 -21.59
C LEU A 371 -0.08 -13.08 -21.49
N LEU A 372 -0.17 -11.79 -21.18
CA LEU A 372 0.96 -10.95 -20.78
C LEU A 372 0.91 -10.69 -19.28
N GLU A 373 2.00 -11.04 -18.60
CA GLU A 373 2.19 -10.77 -17.18
C GLU A 373 3.02 -9.50 -16.99
N MET A 374 2.61 -8.64 -16.05
CA MET A 374 3.41 -7.49 -15.63
C MET A 374 3.24 -7.26 -14.13
N THR A 375 4.29 -6.76 -13.49
CA THR A 375 4.23 -6.34 -12.08
C THR A 375 4.40 -4.84 -12.00
N ARG A 376 3.48 -4.16 -11.29
CA ARG A 376 3.55 -2.72 -11.02
C ARG A 376 3.71 -2.46 -9.53
N GLN A 377 4.72 -1.67 -9.16
CA GLN A 377 4.97 -1.25 -7.79
C GLN A 377 3.76 -0.46 -7.24
N ARG A 378 3.31 -0.84 -6.04
CA ARG A 378 2.28 -0.09 -5.30
C ARG A 378 2.88 1.18 -4.70
N LEU A 379 2.38 2.35 -5.12
CA LEU A 379 2.78 3.65 -4.57
C LEU A 379 1.85 4.10 -3.44
N ARG A 380 0.54 3.83 -3.58
CA ARG A 380 -0.52 4.15 -2.63
C ARG A 380 -1.56 3.05 -2.62
N GLU A 381 -2.53 3.11 -1.73
CA GLU A 381 -3.72 2.27 -1.85
C GLU A 381 -4.49 2.63 -3.14
N SER A 382 -5.10 1.63 -3.76
CA SER A 382 -5.91 1.87 -4.96
C SER A 382 -7.11 2.72 -4.58
N SER A 383 -7.44 3.70 -5.43
CA SER A 383 -8.59 4.58 -5.24
C SER A 383 -9.93 3.84 -5.20
N ILE A 384 -9.97 2.60 -5.73
CA ILE A 384 -11.18 1.79 -5.79
C ILE A 384 -10.97 0.50 -5.01
N LYS A 385 -11.91 0.20 -4.13
CA LYS A 385 -12.02 -1.08 -3.45
C LYS A 385 -13.06 -1.92 -4.17
N TRP A 386 -12.61 -3.05 -4.70
CA TRP A 386 -13.46 -4.04 -5.35
C TRP A 386 -13.70 -5.19 -4.38
N GLU A 387 -14.96 -5.61 -4.26
CA GLU A 387 -15.33 -6.81 -3.51
C GLU A 387 -15.90 -7.84 -4.46
N ILE A 388 -15.36 -9.06 -4.37
CA ILE A 388 -15.90 -10.22 -5.09
C ILE A 388 -16.94 -10.85 -4.17
N GLN A 389 -18.19 -10.75 -4.60
CA GLN A 389 -19.36 -11.18 -3.85
C GLN A 389 -20.14 -12.22 -4.65
N LEU A 390 -20.73 -13.22 -3.97
CA LEU A 390 -21.66 -14.17 -4.61
C LEU A 390 -22.83 -13.44 -5.29
N SER A 391 -23.33 -13.98 -6.40
CA SER A 391 -24.60 -13.50 -6.96
C SER A 391 -25.73 -13.68 -5.95
N VAL A 392 -26.78 -12.85 -6.05
CA VAL A 392 -27.90 -12.89 -5.10
C VAL A 392 -28.58 -14.27 -5.09
N ASP A 393 -28.70 -14.91 -6.25
CA ASP A 393 -29.29 -16.25 -6.36
C ASP A 393 -28.42 -17.32 -5.68
N SER A 394 -27.10 -17.31 -5.96
CA SER A 394 -26.16 -18.23 -5.31
C SER A 394 -26.07 -18.00 -3.81
N PHE A 395 -26.18 -16.74 -3.37
CA PHE A 395 -26.25 -16.40 -1.96
C PHE A 395 -27.56 -16.91 -1.32
N ALA A 396 -28.70 -16.76 -2.00
CA ALA A 396 -29.98 -17.30 -1.54
C ALA A 396 -29.92 -18.83 -1.36
N LEU A 397 -29.32 -19.54 -2.32
CA LEU A 397 -29.07 -20.99 -2.18
C LEU A 397 -28.13 -21.31 -1.01
N LYS A 398 -27.07 -20.52 -0.82
CA LYS A 398 -26.17 -20.66 0.35
C LYS A 398 -26.94 -20.52 1.66
N ILE A 399 -27.85 -19.55 1.78
CA ILE A 399 -28.70 -19.38 2.97
C ILE A 399 -29.57 -20.61 3.20
N LEU A 400 -30.17 -21.17 2.15
CA LEU A 400 -30.95 -22.41 2.27
C LEU A 400 -30.08 -23.57 2.77
N LYS A 401 -28.86 -23.74 2.24
CA LYS A 401 -27.94 -24.79 2.69
C LYS A 401 -27.44 -24.59 4.11
N LEU A 402 -27.14 -23.35 4.50
CA LEU A 402 -26.79 -23.01 5.89
C LEU A 402 -27.96 -23.28 6.84
N LEU A 403 -29.19 -23.03 6.42
CA LEU A 403 -30.37 -23.37 7.19
C LEU A 403 -30.49 -24.89 7.37
N GLU A 404 -30.33 -25.67 6.30
CA GLU A 404 -30.39 -27.13 6.34
C GLU A 404 -29.33 -27.71 7.28
N GLU A 405 -28.11 -27.18 7.24
CA GLU A 405 -27.00 -27.59 8.12
C GLU A 405 -27.29 -27.23 9.58
N ARG A 406 -27.65 -25.96 9.86
CA ARG A 406 -27.76 -25.44 11.22
C ARG A 406 -29.04 -25.86 11.93
N ALA A 407 -30.12 -26.18 11.21
CA ALA A 407 -31.35 -26.68 11.79
C ALA A 407 -31.15 -27.94 12.66
N PHE A 408 -30.14 -28.77 12.32
CA PHE A 408 -29.82 -29.99 13.06
C PHE A 408 -28.66 -29.85 14.06
N SER A 409 -28.12 -28.64 14.25
CA SER A 409 -26.99 -28.42 15.14
C SER A 409 -27.32 -28.68 16.62
N ASP A 410 -28.57 -28.44 17.04
CA ASP A 410 -29.08 -28.79 18.37
C ASP A 410 -30.48 -29.41 18.25
N SER A 411 -30.65 -30.58 18.88
CA SER A 411 -31.92 -31.32 19.00
C SER A 411 -33.11 -30.50 19.55
N LYS A 412 -32.84 -29.46 20.34
CA LYS A 412 -33.85 -28.59 20.95
C LYS A 412 -34.43 -27.57 19.96
N ILE A 413 -33.79 -27.35 18.82
CA ILE A 413 -34.26 -26.38 17.83
C ILE A 413 -35.59 -26.86 17.24
N LYS A 414 -36.57 -25.96 17.21
CA LYS A 414 -37.89 -26.19 16.58
C LYS A 414 -38.35 -25.02 15.72
N ILE A 415 -37.94 -23.80 16.07
CA ILE A 415 -38.27 -22.58 15.33
C ILE A 415 -36.98 -21.93 14.88
N ILE A 416 -36.94 -21.50 13.62
CA ILE A 416 -35.79 -20.86 12.99
C ILE A 416 -36.28 -19.58 12.33
N ASP A 417 -35.80 -18.44 12.81
CA ASP A 417 -36.02 -17.16 12.14
C ASP A 417 -34.78 -16.81 11.33
N VAL A 418 -34.97 -16.50 10.05
CA VAL A 418 -33.91 -16.09 9.13
C VAL A 418 -34.16 -14.65 8.74
N SER A 419 -33.38 -13.74 9.33
CA SER A 419 -33.41 -12.32 9.03
C SER A 419 -32.57 -12.04 7.78
N LEU A 420 -33.18 -11.46 6.75
CA LEU A 420 -32.58 -11.23 5.42
C LEU A 420 -33.08 -9.92 4.81
N SER A 421 -32.37 -9.42 3.79
CA SER A 421 -32.89 -8.35 2.94
C SER A 421 -34.09 -8.83 2.11
N LYS A 422 -35.00 -7.90 1.79
CA LYS A 422 -36.24 -8.20 1.05
C LYS A 422 -35.98 -8.95 -0.27
N LYS A 423 -34.97 -8.51 -1.03
CA LYS A 423 -34.63 -9.08 -2.34
C LYS A 423 -34.29 -10.58 -2.26
N ILE A 424 -33.60 -10.99 -1.20
CA ILE A 424 -33.22 -12.40 -0.99
C ILE A 424 -34.44 -13.22 -0.58
N ILE A 425 -35.31 -12.68 0.27
CA ILE A 425 -36.57 -13.33 0.66
C ILE A 425 -37.45 -13.58 -0.57
N ASP A 426 -37.56 -12.60 -1.46
CA ASP A 426 -38.32 -12.73 -2.70
C ASP A 426 -37.75 -13.85 -3.59
N ILE A 427 -36.42 -13.93 -3.75
CA ILE A 427 -35.76 -15.00 -4.52
C ILE A 427 -35.98 -16.37 -3.86
N LEU A 428 -35.85 -16.47 -2.52
CA LEU A 428 -36.08 -17.71 -1.79
C LEU A 428 -37.51 -18.21 -1.94
N ASN A 429 -38.50 -17.31 -1.91
CA ASN A 429 -39.91 -17.66 -2.09
C ASN A 429 -40.25 -18.02 -3.54
N ASN A 430 -39.65 -17.34 -4.52
CA ASN A 430 -39.96 -17.58 -5.93
C ASN A 430 -39.24 -18.82 -6.47
N ASN A 431 -37.94 -18.92 -6.24
CA ASN A 431 -37.08 -19.93 -6.87
C ASN A 431 -36.88 -21.17 -6.00
N TYR A 432 -37.05 -21.08 -4.68
CA TYR A 432 -36.73 -22.16 -3.72
C TYR A 432 -37.89 -22.52 -2.77
N SER A 433 -39.13 -22.12 -3.08
CA SER A 433 -40.28 -22.39 -2.20
C SER A 433 -40.62 -23.87 -2.06
N THR A 434 -40.40 -24.65 -3.12
CA THR A 434 -40.62 -26.09 -3.13
C THR A 434 -39.70 -26.81 -2.15
N GLU A 435 -38.43 -26.43 -2.15
CA GLU A 435 -37.38 -26.95 -1.27
C GLU A 435 -37.64 -26.54 0.18
N PHE A 436 -38.02 -25.28 0.40
CA PHE A 436 -38.41 -24.80 1.73
C PHE A 436 -39.62 -25.56 2.29
N LYS A 437 -40.66 -25.78 1.48
CA LYS A 437 -41.84 -26.55 1.90
C LYS A 437 -41.46 -27.99 2.20
N PHE A 438 -40.73 -28.63 1.29
CA PHE A 438 -40.25 -29.99 1.50
C PHE A 438 -39.44 -30.13 2.80
N PHE A 439 -38.53 -29.20 3.07
CA PHE A 439 -37.73 -29.21 4.29
C PHE A 439 -38.59 -28.99 5.56
N LYS A 440 -39.51 -28.02 5.53
CA LYS A 440 -40.46 -27.77 6.62
C LYS A 440 -41.31 -29.00 6.93
N ASP A 441 -41.86 -29.63 5.91
CA ASP A 441 -42.82 -30.73 6.07
C ASP A 441 -42.13 -32.02 6.49
N LYS A 442 -40.99 -32.35 5.88
CA LYS A 442 -40.24 -33.58 6.17
C LYS A 442 -39.66 -33.58 7.58
N TYR A 443 -39.09 -32.46 8.02
CA TYR A 443 -38.34 -32.39 9.29
C TYR A 443 -39.09 -31.65 10.40
N LYS A 444 -40.29 -31.11 10.11
CA LYS A 444 -41.19 -30.47 11.08
C LYS A 444 -40.59 -29.26 11.81
N PHE A 445 -39.70 -28.51 11.15
CA PHE A 445 -39.21 -27.22 11.65
C PHE A 445 -40.14 -26.07 11.24
N LYS A 446 -40.35 -25.10 12.14
CA LYS A 446 -41.03 -23.84 11.80
C LYS A 446 -39.99 -22.81 11.36
N ILE A 447 -39.94 -22.52 10.06
CA ILE A 447 -39.01 -21.53 9.50
C ILE A 447 -39.76 -20.26 9.11
N ASN A 448 -39.36 -19.13 9.70
CA ASN A 448 -39.88 -17.80 9.37
C ASN A 448 -38.78 -16.99 8.68
N LEU A 449 -39.11 -16.39 7.53
CA LEU A 449 -38.23 -15.42 6.88
C LEU A 449 -38.63 -14.04 7.40
N VAL A 450 -37.69 -13.35 8.05
CA VAL A 450 -37.88 -12.03 8.65
C VAL A 450 -37.18 -11.01 7.77
N GLN A 451 -37.91 -9.98 7.33
CA GLN A 451 -37.29 -8.90 6.59
C GLN A 451 -36.57 -7.96 7.56
N ASN A 452 -35.28 -7.72 7.31
CA ASN A 452 -34.53 -6.64 7.96
C ASN A 452 -34.13 -5.60 6.92
N ALA A 453 -34.52 -4.34 7.16
CA ALA A 453 -34.27 -3.22 6.26
C ALA A 453 -32.83 -2.69 6.35
N GLU A 454 -32.12 -2.97 7.44
CA GLU A 454 -30.73 -2.57 7.62
C GLU A 454 -29.75 -3.49 6.87
N PHE A 455 -30.18 -4.71 6.53
CA PHE A 455 -29.31 -5.70 5.91
C PHE A 455 -29.04 -5.41 4.44
N LEU A 456 -27.75 -5.38 4.10
CA LEU A 456 -27.28 -5.40 2.72
C LEU A 456 -27.54 -6.77 2.05
N SER A 457 -27.31 -6.85 0.74
CA SER A 457 -27.66 -8.02 -0.07
C SER A 457 -26.96 -9.34 0.32
N GLN A 458 -25.97 -9.32 1.20
CA GLN A 458 -25.24 -10.51 1.66
C GLN A 458 -25.20 -10.67 3.18
N GLU A 459 -26.00 -9.90 3.90
CA GLU A 459 -26.10 -9.97 5.34
C GLU A 459 -27.29 -10.85 5.75
N PHE A 460 -27.07 -11.64 6.79
CA PHE A 460 -28.09 -12.52 7.34
C PHE A 460 -27.86 -12.76 8.83
N LEU A 461 -28.95 -13.07 9.51
CA LEU A 461 -28.95 -13.52 10.90
C LEU A 461 -29.93 -14.67 11.05
N PHE A 462 -29.45 -15.82 11.52
CA PHE A 462 -30.26 -16.92 11.98
C PHE A 462 -30.47 -16.79 13.49
N SER A 463 -31.72 -16.87 13.93
CA SER A 463 -32.07 -16.99 15.34
C SER A 463 -32.81 -18.31 15.55
N PHE A 464 -32.26 -19.16 16.41
CA PHE A 464 -32.77 -20.50 16.68
C PHE A 464 -33.48 -20.54 18.03
N TYR A 465 -34.68 -21.12 18.07
CA TYR A 465 -35.50 -21.21 19.27
C TYR A 465 -36.00 -22.63 19.53
N ASP A 466 -36.20 -22.91 20.82
CA ASP A 466 -36.93 -24.10 21.29
C ASP A 466 -38.44 -23.95 21.04
N ALA A 467 -39.21 -25.02 21.20
CA ALA A 467 -40.68 -25.04 21.11
C ALA A 467 -41.35 -23.97 21.99
N LYS A 468 -40.71 -23.59 23.12
CA LYS A 468 -41.18 -22.53 24.04
C LYS A 468 -40.76 -21.11 23.62
N LYS A 469 -40.22 -20.91 22.41
CA LYS A 469 -39.68 -19.63 21.91
C LYS A 469 -38.53 -19.06 22.75
N LYS A 470 -37.80 -19.90 23.47
CA LYS A 470 -36.56 -19.48 24.14
C LYS A 470 -35.42 -19.54 23.14
N ILE A 471 -34.66 -18.45 23.01
CA ILE A 471 -33.47 -18.39 22.16
C ILE A 471 -32.47 -19.45 22.63
N ILE A 472 -32.03 -20.28 21.70
CA ILE A 472 -30.98 -21.28 21.89
C ILE A 472 -29.65 -20.68 21.46
N SER A 473 -29.61 -20.14 20.24
CA SER A 473 -28.41 -19.57 19.64
C SER A 473 -28.76 -18.61 18.51
N GLU A 474 -27.79 -17.77 18.17
CA GLU A 474 -27.83 -16.88 17.01
C GLU A 474 -26.58 -17.11 16.14
N PHE A 475 -26.73 -16.95 14.83
CA PHE A 475 -25.63 -17.10 13.88
C PHE A 475 -25.76 -16.09 12.76
N ASN A 476 -24.77 -15.21 12.62
CA ASN A 476 -24.66 -14.26 11.53
C ASN A 476 -23.45 -14.58 10.65
N GLY A 477 -23.51 -14.13 9.39
CA GLY A 477 -22.48 -14.37 8.39
C GLY A 477 -21.38 -13.32 8.28
N THR A 478 -21.37 -12.29 9.13
CA THR A 478 -20.39 -11.20 9.10
C THR A 478 -19.09 -11.58 9.80
N GLU A 479 -18.39 -12.59 9.27
CA GLU A 479 -16.93 -12.66 9.43
C GLU A 479 -16.27 -12.15 8.14
N VAL A 480 -16.31 -10.83 7.97
CA VAL A 480 -15.28 -10.10 7.25
C VAL A 480 -14.50 -9.33 8.33
N LYS A 481 -13.20 -9.59 8.39
CA LYS A 481 -12.25 -9.11 9.40
C LYS A 481 -12.40 -7.61 9.71
N GLU A 482 -12.79 -7.30 10.95
CA GLU A 482 -12.20 -6.23 11.73
C GLU A 482 -11.88 -6.77 13.12
N ASP A 483 -10.62 -6.60 13.53
CA ASP A 483 -10.16 -6.90 14.88
C ASP A 483 -11.01 -6.17 15.92
N THR A 484 -11.81 -6.91 16.67
CA THR A 484 -12.42 -6.41 17.89
C THR A 484 -11.60 -6.85 19.10
N SER A 485 -10.41 -6.26 19.22
CA SER A 485 -9.76 -6.06 20.52
C SER A 485 -9.95 -4.61 20.97
N THR A 486 -11.19 -4.12 21.00
CA THR A 486 -11.57 -2.81 21.55
C THR A 486 -13.09 -2.70 21.78
N LYS A 487 -13.68 -3.64 22.53
CA LYS A 487 -14.98 -3.42 23.20
C LYS A 487 -15.00 -4.06 24.59
N GLU A 488 -14.05 -3.64 25.42
CA GLU A 488 -14.17 -3.64 26.88
C GLU A 488 -13.51 -2.36 27.38
N LYS A 489 -14.20 -1.21 27.28
CA LYS A 489 -13.92 0.04 28.01
C LYS A 489 -14.91 1.17 27.66
N THR A 490 -16.21 0.88 27.57
CA THR A 490 -17.25 1.93 27.52
C THR A 490 -18.57 1.44 28.11
N GLU A 491 -18.49 0.73 29.24
CA GLU A 491 -19.62 0.59 30.16
C GLU A 491 -19.09 0.69 31.60
N ASN A 492 -18.62 1.88 31.98
CA ASN A 492 -18.40 2.25 33.38
C ASN A 492 -18.32 3.78 33.59
N SER A 493 -19.07 4.57 32.80
CA SER A 493 -19.14 6.03 32.97
C SER A 493 -20.56 6.60 33.05
N THR A 494 -21.60 5.77 33.12
CA THR A 494 -23.01 6.22 33.26
C THR A 494 -23.71 5.73 34.53
N LYS A 495 -22.93 5.33 35.55
CA LYS A 495 -23.45 5.01 36.90
C LYS A 495 -22.91 5.89 38.03
N GLN A 496 -22.14 6.94 37.71
CA GLN A 496 -21.66 7.90 38.71
C GLN A 496 -22.46 9.23 38.74
N ASP A 497 -23.12 9.63 37.66
CA ASP A 497 -23.79 10.95 37.60
C ASP A 497 -25.27 10.97 38.02
N VAL A 498 -25.83 9.84 38.47
CA VAL A 498 -27.23 9.78 38.97
C VAL A 498 -27.29 9.66 40.50
N LYS A 499 -26.15 9.45 41.18
CA LYS A 499 -26.08 9.45 42.66
C LYS A 499 -25.76 10.82 43.27
N GLU A 500 -25.17 11.75 42.51
CA GLU A 500 -24.80 13.07 43.01
C GLU A 500 -25.92 14.14 42.98
N ILE A 501 -27.10 13.80 42.43
CA ILE A 501 -28.24 14.73 42.33
C ILE A 501 -29.32 14.45 43.40
N LEU A 502 -29.26 13.30 44.08
CA LEU A 502 -30.19 12.95 45.16
C LEU A 502 -29.64 13.22 46.57
N GLU A 503 -28.32 13.40 46.74
CA GLU A 503 -27.71 13.76 48.04
C GLU A 503 -27.58 15.28 48.28
N LYS A 504 -27.94 16.12 47.29
CA LYS A 504 -27.94 17.61 47.43
C LYS A 504 -29.29 18.23 47.82
N LYS A 505 -30.28 17.42 48.21
CA LYS A 505 -31.61 17.90 48.65
C LYS A 505 -31.95 17.66 50.12
N GLU A 506 -31.05 17.09 50.91
CA GLU A 506 -31.27 16.88 52.36
C GLU A 506 -30.34 17.68 53.29
N GLU A 507 -29.48 18.56 52.77
CA GLU A 507 -28.59 19.44 53.59
C GLU A 507 -29.01 20.93 53.62
N SER A 508 -30.31 21.23 53.58
CA SER A 508 -30.81 22.61 53.79
C SER A 508 -31.93 22.75 54.81
N ILE A 509 -32.03 21.83 55.77
CA ILE A 509 -32.83 22.01 56.98
C ILE A 509 -32.03 21.48 58.19
N ASP A 510 -31.90 22.33 59.21
CA ASP A 510 -31.32 22.07 60.54
C ASP A 510 -29.79 22.08 60.71
N GLN A 511 -29.23 23.30 60.72
CA GLN A 511 -28.28 23.68 61.77
C GLN A 511 -28.79 24.91 62.54
N LYS A 512 -29.45 24.65 63.68
CA LYS A 512 -29.35 25.47 64.88
C LYS A 512 -28.95 24.56 66.05
N LYS A 513 -27.89 24.99 66.74
CA LYS A 513 -27.40 24.59 68.08
C LYS A 513 -26.22 23.60 68.15
N HIS A 514 -25.07 24.22 68.41
CA HIS A 514 -24.18 24.04 69.57
C HIS A 514 -23.60 22.67 69.95
N ASP A 515 -22.27 22.74 70.06
CA ASP A 515 -21.37 22.18 71.08
C ASP A 515 -21.00 20.68 71.09
N GLY A 516 -19.69 20.46 70.96
CA GLY A 516 -18.97 19.75 72.02
C GLY A 516 -18.14 18.52 71.61
N TYR A 517 -16.82 18.68 71.77
CA TYR A 517 -15.85 17.67 72.22
C TYR A 517 -15.31 16.57 71.27
N LYS A 518 -14.05 16.82 70.86
CA LYS A 518 -12.82 15.99 71.04
C LYS A 518 -12.95 14.46 71.15
N GLY A 519 -12.18 13.75 70.29
CA GLY A 519 -11.18 12.80 70.79
C GLY A 519 -10.91 11.46 70.06
N LYS A 520 -9.71 11.36 69.46
CA LYS A 520 -8.72 10.25 69.54
C LYS A 520 -8.96 8.85 68.91
N ARG A 521 -8.11 8.57 67.89
CA ARG A 521 -7.07 7.49 67.73
C ARG A 521 -7.39 5.99 67.95
N LYS A 522 -7.01 5.16 66.95
CA LYS A 522 -6.01 4.02 66.91
C LYS A 522 -6.43 3.00 65.81
N LYS A 523 -5.64 2.67 64.76
CA LYS A 523 -4.43 1.81 64.59
C LYS A 523 -4.50 0.39 65.19
N PHE A 524 -4.42 -0.65 64.33
CA PHE A 524 -3.71 -1.96 64.45
C PHE A 524 -3.78 -2.67 63.06
N PHE A 525 -2.70 -2.88 62.28
CA PHE A 525 -1.71 -4.00 62.26
C PHE A 525 -2.30 -5.42 62.37
N ASN A 526 -2.12 -6.31 61.36
CA ASN A 526 -0.98 -7.23 61.26
C ASN A 526 -0.98 -8.16 59.99
N LYS A 527 0.19 -8.79 59.77
CA LYS A 527 0.75 -9.48 58.59
C LYS A 527 0.66 -11.03 58.59
N ASN A 528 0.81 -11.61 57.39
CA ASN A 528 1.54 -12.86 56.99
C ASN A 528 0.95 -14.28 57.27
N ARG A 529 0.87 -15.17 56.23
CA ARG A 529 1.87 -16.23 55.87
C ARG A 529 1.34 -17.31 54.85
N PHE A 530 2.11 -17.54 53.77
CA PHE A 530 2.50 -18.79 53.05
C PHE A 530 1.76 -20.14 53.28
N LYS A 531 1.47 -20.94 52.22
CA LYS A 531 2.35 -21.89 51.46
C LYS A 531 1.55 -22.87 50.53
N GLU A 532 2.24 -23.40 49.52
CA GLU A 532 1.86 -24.35 48.44
C GLU A 532 1.44 -25.76 48.91
N ASN A 533 0.65 -26.53 48.11
CA ASN A 533 1.15 -27.56 47.15
C ASN A 533 0.08 -28.60 46.67
N LYS A 534 0.31 -29.11 45.43
CA LYS A 534 0.05 -30.46 44.86
C LYS A 534 -1.30 -30.90 44.24
N ARG A 535 -1.16 -31.32 42.97
CA ARG A 535 -2.00 -32.22 42.13
C ARG A 535 -1.91 -33.70 42.57
N PRO A 536 -2.82 -34.58 42.10
CA PRO A 536 -2.55 -36.01 41.91
C PRO A 536 -2.56 -36.46 40.42
N LYS A 537 -1.82 -37.54 40.13
CA LYS A 537 -1.78 -38.37 38.91
C LYS A 537 -2.07 -39.83 39.30
N LYS A 538 -2.69 -40.62 38.41
CA LYS A 538 -2.52 -42.08 38.14
C LYS A 538 -3.73 -42.57 37.29
N LYS A 539 -3.67 -43.51 36.35
CA LYS A 539 -2.62 -44.36 35.73
C LYS A 539 -3.25 -45.05 34.50
N GLU A 540 -2.42 -45.44 33.54
CA GLU A 540 -2.74 -46.16 32.28
C GLU A 540 -3.01 -47.67 32.48
N THR A 541 -3.76 -48.26 31.53
CA THR A 541 -3.58 -49.64 31.03
C THR A 541 -4.13 -49.77 29.59
N SER A 542 -3.38 -50.41 28.70
CA SER A 542 -3.74 -50.97 27.38
C SER A 542 -3.05 -52.36 27.27
N PRO A 543 -3.17 -53.19 26.21
CA PRO A 543 -4.07 -53.21 25.03
C PRO A 543 -4.68 -54.61 24.74
N SER A 544 -5.57 -54.74 23.73
CA SER A 544 -5.81 -56.02 23.02
C SER A 544 -6.32 -55.83 21.58
N LYS A 545 -5.83 -56.71 20.71
CA LYS A 545 -5.97 -56.83 19.26
C LYS A 545 -7.35 -57.35 18.77
N GLU A 546 -7.63 -57.02 17.50
CA GLU A 546 -8.27 -57.77 16.39
C GLU A 546 -9.48 -58.70 16.65
N ILE A 547 -10.57 -58.53 15.87
CA ILE A 547 -10.95 -59.35 14.68
C ILE A 547 -12.45 -59.10 14.37
N SER A 548 -12.73 -58.78 13.10
CA SER A 548 -13.87 -59.12 12.21
C SER A 548 -14.44 -57.92 11.47
#